data_AF-A0A496YYE7-F1
#
_entry.id   AF-A0A496YYE7-F1
#
_cell.length_a   1.000
_cell.length_b   1.000
_cell.length_c   1.000
_cell.angle_alpha   90.00
_cell.angle_beta   90.00
_cell.angle_gamma   90.00
#
_symmetry.space_group_name_H-M   'P 1'
#
loop_
_entity.id
_entity.type
_entity.pdbx_description
1 polymer ?
#
loop_
_entity_poly.entity_id
_entity_poly.type
_entity_poly.pdbx_seq_one_letter_code
_entity_poly.pdbx_strand_id
1 'polypeptide(L)'
;MLESIRRRINETFIGEIRRLARLYEETRRELEEQGVKRRSAFILAFFKRIIDDYRESAINRIRDRIRSYLAFYDLLRASLPLFRDRAKILFEVERRHFYHRDKTIVRIRDQMLAELPEETRNRIIDALRQATLGKHVPTQVLMEEPLLRWFLQRYMLYYQRYPCKHSSFAIKVTPVTIHFFKGWNTTYYVMRFIRVKDLKHDPYLEVARPVDLYFTMQVRKPYWDILNTFTYAESGTMDSSDYVTIARDDKRQSFIRIPLRRAILQPHHIKRGFAKAVGEPELTDSASHCSIYAILQRRPRTSRYYSAGLRRDMIAKRKLRAVRDVTWSLGLRG
;
A
#
# COMPACT_ATOMS: atom_id res chain seq x y z
N MET A 1 -9.81 -36.26 6.56
CA MET A 1 -10.54 -35.16 7.24
C MET A 1 -11.34 -34.29 6.26
N LEU A 2 -10.78 -33.83 5.14
CA LEU A 2 -11.52 -33.06 4.13
C LEU A 2 -12.58 -33.89 3.37
N GLU A 3 -12.29 -35.15 3.06
CA GLU A 3 -13.24 -36.05 2.38
C GLU A 3 -14.44 -36.44 3.27
N SER A 4 -14.22 -36.61 4.58
CA SER A 4 -15.29 -36.93 5.53
C SER A 4 -16.25 -35.75 5.73
N ILE A 5 -15.72 -34.52 5.73
CA ILE A 5 -16.54 -33.29 5.76
C ILE A 5 -17.34 -33.15 4.47
N ARG A 6 -16.73 -33.47 3.31
CA ARG A 6 -17.39 -33.41 1.99
C ARG A 6 -18.52 -34.44 1.86
N ARG A 7 -18.33 -35.65 2.39
CA ARG A 7 -19.39 -36.68 2.47
C ARG A 7 -20.52 -36.24 3.38
N ARG A 8 -20.23 -35.76 4.59
CA ARG A 8 -21.27 -35.26 5.52
C ARG A 8 -22.10 -34.14 4.93
N ILE A 9 -21.46 -33.15 4.30
CA ILE A 9 -22.17 -32.03 3.65
C ILE A 9 -23.05 -32.54 2.51
N ASN A 10 -22.56 -33.46 1.69
CA ASN A 10 -23.36 -34.01 0.59
C ASN A 10 -24.53 -34.84 1.13
N GLU A 11 -24.34 -35.68 2.14
CA GLU A 11 -25.40 -36.54 2.68
C GLU A 11 -26.51 -35.75 3.39
N THR A 12 -26.14 -34.78 4.24
CA THR A 12 -27.14 -33.98 4.97
C THR A 12 -27.84 -32.98 4.06
N PHE A 13 -27.08 -32.28 3.21
CA PHE A 13 -27.63 -31.19 2.40
C PHE A 13 -28.39 -31.71 1.17
N ILE A 14 -27.90 -32.76 0.49
CA ILE A 14 -28.64 -33.35 -0.65
C ILE A 14 -29.88 -34.11 -0.15
N GLY A 15 -29.81 -34.71 1.05
CA GLY A 15 -30.94 -35.34 1.71
C GLY A 15 -32.08 -34.35 2.01
N GLU A 16 -31.77 -33.20 2.60
CA GLU A 16 -32.75 -32.14 2.88
C GLU A 16 -33.36 -31.55 1.60
N ILE A 17 -32.55 -31.37 0.55
CA ILE A 17 -33.04 -30.90 -0.76
C ILE A 17 -34.04 -31.89 -1.37
N ARG A 18 -33.75 -33.20 -1.30
CA ARG A 18 -34.68 -34.23 -1.81
C ARG A 18 -35.98 -34.28 -1.01
N ARG A 19 -35.91 -34.07 0.31
CA ARG A 19 -37.09 -34.00 1.18
C ARG A 19 -37.99 -32.81 0.84
N LEU A 20 -37.39 -31.63 0.65
CA LEU A 20 -38.11 -30.42 0.26
C LEU A 20 -38.72 -30.52 -1.14
N ALA A 21 -38.04 -31.17 -2.08
CA ALA A 21 -38.57 -31.42 -3.42
C ALA A 21 -39.81 -32.33 -3.39
N ARG A 22 -39.81 -33.37 -2.55
CA ARG A 22 -40.99 -34.24 -2.37
C ARG A 22 -42.18 -33.51 -1.74
N LEU A 23 -41.94 -32.77 -0.67
CA LEU A 23 -42.97 -31.93 -0.03
C LEU A 23 -43.59 -30.95 -1.04
N TYR A 24 -42.77 -30.36 -1.91
CA TYR A 24 -43.24 -29.48 -2.98
C TYR A 24 -44.12 -30.19 -4.01
N GLU A 25 -43.77 -31.41 -4.42
CA GLU A 25 -44.59 -32.21 -5.34
C GLU A 25 -45.91 -32.67 -4.72
N GLU A 26 -45.91 -33.02 -3.43
CA GLU A 26 -47.12 -33.35 -2.66
C GLU A 26 -48.06 -32.14 -2.56
N THR A 27 -47.52 -30.99 -2.15
CA THR A 27 -48.30 -29.74 -2.04
C THR A 27 -48.88 -29.32 -3.40
N ARG A 28 -48.15 -29.59 -4.50
CA ARG A 28 -48.63 -29.31 -5.86
C ARG A 28 -49.83 -30.18 -6.24
N ARG A 29 -49.79 -31.49 -5.91
CA ARG A 29 -50.90 -32.41 -6.20
C ARG A 29 -52.16 -32.03 -5.43
N GLU A 30 -52.01 -31.69 -4.14
CA GLU A 30 -53.12 -31.21 -3.30
C GLU A 30 -53.76 -29.92 -3.86
N LEU A 31 -52.95 -28.99 -4.37
CA LEU A 31 -53.43 -27.75 -4.98
C LEU A 31 -54.08 -27.95 -6.36
N GLU A 32 -53.62 -28.94 -7.14
CA GLU A 32 -54.24 -29.34 -8.41
C GLU A 32 -55.61 -30.01 -8.16
N GLU A 33 -55.74 -30.83 -7.12
CA GLU A 33 -57.01 -31.44 -6.69
C GLU A 33 -58.03 -30.41 -6.18
N GLN A 34 -57.58 -29.34 -5.51
CA GLN A 34 -58.45 -28.30 -4.95
C GLN A 34 -58.93 -27.25 -5.98
N GLY A 35 -58.61 -27.39 -7.27
CA GLY A 35 -59.16 -26.54 -8.33
C GLY A 35 -58.86 -25.04 -8.17
N VAL A 36 -57.76 -24.68 -7.49
CA VAL A 36 -57.45 -23.28 -7.16
C VAL A 36 -56.92 -22.54 -8.40
N LYS A 37 -57.82 -21.76 -9.00
CA LYS A 37 -57.68 -20.90 -10.19
C LYS A 37 -56.42 -20.01 -10.18
N ARG A 38 -55.59 -20.13 -11.24
CA ARG A 38 -54.62 -19.19 -11.89
C ARG A 38 -53.81 -18.16 -11.06
N ARG A 39 -54.33 -17.53 -10.01
CA ARG A 39 -53.64 -16.55 -9.15
C ARG A 39 -52.62 -17.19 -8.21
N SER A 40 -52.92 -18.35 -7.63
CA SER A 40 -51.99 -19.10 -6.76
C SER A 40 -50.77 -19.61 -7.54
N ALA A 41 -50.98 -20.12 -8.76
CA ALA A 41 -49.92 -20.58 -9.65
C ALA A 41 -48.92 -19.45 -10.03
N PHE A 42 -49.41 -18.23 -10.24
CA PHE A 42 -48.55 -17.07 -10.52
C PHE A 42 -47.71 -16.68 -9.30
N ILE A 43 -48.31 -16.63 -8.11
CA ILE A 43 -47.61 -16.32 -6.86
C ILE A 43 -46.55 -17.39 -6.56
N LEU A 44 -46.88 -18.67 -6.72
CA LEU A 44 -45.94 -19.78 -6.54
C LEU A 44 -44.80 -19.74 -7.56
N ALA A 45 -45.08 -19.44 -8.83
CA ALA A 45 -44.03 -19.29 -9.86
C ALA A 45 -43.11 -18.08 -9.59
N PHE A 46 -43.66 -16.98 -9.09
CA PHE A 46 -42.91 -15.79 -8.69
C PHE A 46 -41.97 -16.07 -7.51
N PHE A 47 -42.48 -16.71 -6.45
CA PHE A 47 -41.64 -17.09 -5.30
C PHE A 47 -40.60 -18.16 -5.67
N LYS A 48 -40.95 -19.11 -6.54
CA LYS A 48 -39.99 -20.09 -7.08
C LYS A 48 -38.81 -19.38 -7.76
N ARG A 49 -39.08 -18.38 -8.60
CA ARG A 49 -38.03 -17.61 -9.29
C ARG A 49 -37.14 -16.84 -8.31
N ILE A 50 -37.73 -16.22 -7.28
CA ILE A 50 -36.96 -15.52 -6.22
C ILE A 50 -36.09 -16.50 -5.42
N ILE A 51 -36.62 -17.68 -5.07
CA ILE A 51 -35.89 -18.70 -4.33
C ILE A 51 -34.75 -19.27 -5.19
N ASP A 52 -34.98 -19.51 -6.47
CA ASP A 52 -33.96 -19.99 -7.40
C ASP A 52 -32.85 -18.95 -7.61
N ASP A 53 -33.19 -17.67 -7.81
CA ASP A 53 -32.22 -16.57 -7.93
C ASP A 53 -31.41 -16.36 -6.63
N TYR A 54 -32.06 -16.49 -5.47
CA TYR A 54 -31.39 -16.42 -4.17
C TYR A 54 -30.48 -17.63 -3.94
N ARG A 55 -30.90 -18.82 -4.36
CA ARG A 55 -30.14 -20.07 -4.28
C ARG A 55 -28.90 -20.01 -5.17
N GLU A 56 -29.00 -19.56 -6.41
CA GLU A 56 -27.84 -19.35 -7.28
C GLU A 56 -26.88 -18.32 -6.70
N SER A 57 -27.39 -17.20 -6.20
CA SER A 57 -26.59 -16.16 -5.55
C SER A 57 -25.87 -16.66 -4.30
N ALA A 58 -26.54 -17.45 -3.45
CA ALA A 58 -25.95 -18.03 -2.25
C ALA A 58 -24.89 -19.09 -2.58
N ILE A 59 -25.16 -19.97 -3.55
CA ILE A 59 -24.21 -21.00 -4.01
C ILE A 59 -22.96 -20.34 -4.60
N ASN A 60 -23.11 -19.29 -5.40
CA ASN A 60 -21.98 -18.57 -5.98
C ASN A 60 -21.15 -17.85 -4.90
N ARG A 61 -21.79 -17.20 -3.91
CA ARG A 61 -21.07 -16.61 -2.76
C ARG A 61 -20.29 -17.64 -1.95
N ILE A 62 -20.87 -18.82 -1.71
CA ILE A 62 -20.20 -19.91 -0.98
C ILE A 62 -19.03 -20.46 -1.80
N ARG A 63 -19.23 -20.67 -3.11
CA ARG A 63 -18.20 -21.16 -4.04
C ARG A 63 -17.00 -20.19 -4.11
N ASP A 64 -17.26 -18.88 -4.18
CA ASP A 64 -16.20 -17.87 -4.20
C ASP A 64 -15.47 -17.78 -2.86
N ARG A 65 -16.18 -17.94 -1.75
CA ARG A 65 -15.57 -17.99 -0.42
C ARG A 65 -14.67 -19.22 -0.27
N ILE A 66 -15.09 -20.39 -0.75
CA ILE A 66 -14.27 -21.61 -0.76
C ILE A 66 -13.04 -21.44 -1.65
N ARG A 67 -13.17 -20.86 -2.85
CA ARG A 67 -12.03 -20.56 -3.74
C ARG A 67 -11.03 -19.61 -3.08
N SER A 68 -11.52 -18.57 -2.42
CA SER A 68 -10.66 -17.62 -1.69
C SER A 68 -9.91 -18.27 -0.53
N TYR A 69 -10.56 -19.20 0.19
CA TYR A 69 -9.94 -19.96 1.27
C TYR A 69 -8.90 -20.95 0.77
N LEU A 70 -9.16 -21.66 -0.33
CA LEU A 70 -8.20 -22.57 -0.96
C LEU A 70 -6.99 -21.80 -1.49
N ALA A 71 -7.20 -20.67 -2.17
CA ALA A 71 -6.10 -19.81 -2.63
C ALA A 71 -5.25 -19.26 -1.46
N PHE A 72 -5.88 -18.92 -0.33
CA PHE A 72 -5.18 -18.50 0.88
C PHE A 72 -4.39 -19.66 1.52
N TYR A 73 -4.94 -20.87 1.52
CA TYR A 73 -4.27 -22.06 2.05
C TYR A 73 -3.10 -22.52 1.16
N ASP A 74 -3.25 -22.48 -0.16
CA ASP A 74 -2.18 -22.76 -1.12
C ASP A 74 -1.06 -21.71 -1.01
N LEU A 75 -1.41 -20.44 -0.79
CA LEU A 75 -0.44 -19.39 -0.48
C LEU A 75 0.31 -19.68 0.83
N LEU A 76 -0.39 -20.10 1.88
CA LEU A 76 0.25 -20.50 3.14
C LEU A 76 1.18 -21.70 2.96
N ARG A 77 0.74 -22.75 2.26
CA ARG A 77 1.52 -23.96 2.01
C ARG A 77 2.73 -23.70 1.12
N ALA A 78 2.60 -22.89 0.08
CA ALA A 78 3.72 -22.46 -0.77
C ALA A 78 4.72 -21.57 -0.01
N SER A 79 4.23 -20.81 0.99
CA SER A 79 5.09 -19.93 1.81
C SER A 79 5.77 -20.63 2.99
N LEU A 80 5.26 -21.78 3.46
CA LEU A 80 5.79 -22.51 4.62
C LEU A 80 7.27 -22.92 4.51
N PRO A 81 7.75 -23.43 3.36
CA PRO A 81 9.17 -23.74 3.15
C PRO A 81 10.06 -22.49 3.15
N LEU A 82 9.54 -21.37 2.61
CA LEU A 82 10.21 -20.06 2.59
C LEU A 82 10.40 -19.45 4.00
N PHE A 83 9.61 -19.89 4.98
CA PHE A 83 9.70 -19.42 6.37
C PHE A 83 10.60 -20.28 7.27
N ARG A 84 10.79 -21.57 6.96
CA ARG A 84 11.57 -22.49 7.81
C ARG A 84 13.08 -22.27 7.75
N ASP A 85 13.63 -21.87 6.60
CA ASP A 85 15.10 -21.80 6.41
C ASP A 85 15.71 -20.38 6.50
N ARG A 86 14.97 -19.38 7.01
CA ARG A 86 15.41 -17.95 7.00
C ARG A 86 15.72 -17.31 8.36
N ALA A 87 15.99 -18.09 9.40
CA ALA A 87 16.19 -17.55 10.75
C ALA A 87 17.65 -17.50 11.24
N LYS A 88 18.65 -17.34 10.35
CA LYS A 88 19.98 -16.86 10.79
C LYS A 88 20.02 -15.33 10.71
N ILE A 89 19.67 -14.71 11.84
CA ILE A 89 19.65 -13.27 12.07
C ILE A 89 21.09 -12.79 12.26
N LEU A 90 21.58 -11.87 11.41
CA LEU A 90 22.95 -11.35 11.51
C LEU A 90 23.04 -9.97 12.19
N PHE A 91 22.02 -9.10 12.10
CA PHE A 91 21.93 -7.89 12.94
C PHE A 91 20.49 -7.52 13.27
N GLU A 92 20.20 -7.43 14.56
CA GLU A 92 18.95 -6.91 15.12
C GLU A 92 19.22 -5.52 15.70
N VAL A 93 18.66 -4.47 15.08
CA VAL A 93 18.67 -3.13 15.70
C VAL A 93 17.39 -3.00 16.51
N GLU A 94 17.46 -3.46 17.75
CA GLU A 94 16.38 -3.30 18.71
C GLU A 94 16.10 -1.80 18.95
N ARG A 95 14.85 -1.37 18.75
CA ARG A 95 14.39 -0.07 19.25
C ARG A 95 13.48 -0.31 20.43
N ARG A 96 13.99 0.01 21.62
CA ARG A 96 13.17 0.14 22.82
C ARG A 96 12.62 1.56 22.84
N HIS A 97 11.34 1.71 22.54
CA HIS A 97 10.60 2.92 22.93
C HIS A 97 10.26 2.81 24.43
N PHE A 98 10.21 3.94 25.12
CA PHE A 98 10.15 4.08 26.59
C PHE A 98 8.93 3.44 27.29
N TYR A 99 7.99 2.82 26.55
CA TYR A 99 6.86 2.08 27.10
C TYR A 99 6.90 0.62 26.65
N HIS A 100 7.06 -0.29 27.62
CA HIS A 100 7.44 -1.70 27.48
C HIS A 100 6.52 -2.64 26.66
N ARG A 101 5.45 -2.16 26.02
CA ARG A 101 4.43 -3.05 25.40
C ARG A 101 4.47 -3.16 23.87
N ASP A 102 5.03 -2.19 23.15
CA ASP A 102 5.12 -2.24 21.69
C ASP A 102 6.56 -2.41 21.20
N LYS A 103 7.00 -3.67 21.10
CA LYS A 103 8.27 -4.02 20.48
C LYS A 103 8.16 -3.87 18.95
N THR A 104 8.66 -2.77 18.41
CA THR A 104 8.81 -2.63 16.95
C THR A 104 10.19 -3.11 16.51
N ILE A 105 10.27 -4.38 16.12
CA ILE A 105 11.49 -4.97 15.54
C ILE A 105 11.63 -4.48 14.09
N VAL A 106 12.50 -3.50 13.86
CA VAL A 106 12.83 -3.02 12.51
C VAL A 106 13.82 -3.99 11.87
N ARG A 107 13.30 -5.02 11.19
CA ARG A 107 14.11 -5.98 10.43
C ARG A 107 14.60 -5.33 9.14
N ILE A 108 15.89 -4.96 9.06
CA ILE A 108 16.52 -4.53 7.80
C ILE A 108 16.80 -5.79 6.97
N ARG A 109 15.78 -6.29 6.28
CA ARG A 109 15.86 -7.58 5.55
C ARG A 109 16.57 -7.50 4.18
N ASP A 110 17.58 -6.64 4.06
CA ASP A 110 18.24 -6.36 2.78
C ASP A 110 19.43 -7.29 2.52
N GLN A 111 19.86 -8.01 3.56
CA GLN A 111 20.84 -9.10 3.49
C GLN A 111 20.51 -10.11 2.39
N MET A 112 19.22 -10.42 2.19
CA MET A 112 18.78 -11.32 1.12
C MET A 112 19.22 -10.90 -0.28
N LEU A 113 19.34 -9.60 -0.58
CA LEU A 113 19.82 -9.16 -1.90
C LEU A 113 21.35 -9.33 -1.99
N ALA A 114 22.06 -9.10 -0.89
CA ALA A 114 23.51 -9.20 -0.84
C ALA A 114 24.01 -10.66 -0.92
N GLU A 115 23.27 -11.60 -0.32
CA GLU A 115 23.58 -13.03 -0.24
C GLU A 115 23.29 -13.81 -1.52
N LEU A 116 22.58 -13.23 -2.49
CA LEU A 116 22.31 -13.92 -3.74
C LEU A 116 23.60 -14.17 -4.53
N PRO A 117 23.64 -15.25 -5.34
CA PRO A 117 24.69 -15.45 -6.34
C PRO A 117 24.87 -14.19 -7.19
N GLU A 118 26.11 -13.86 -7.52
CA GLU A 118 26.44 -12.56 -8.12
C GLU A 118 25.70 -12.30 -9.43
N GLU A 119 25.53 -13.33 -10.26
CA GLU A 119 24.77 -13.26 -11.51
C GLU A 119 23.32 -12.86 -11.27
N THR A 120 22.63 -13.58 -10.37
CA THR A 120 21.23 -13.31 -10.00
C THR A 120 21.08 -11.94 -9.36
N ARG A 121 22.03 -11.57 -8.50
CA ARG A 121 22.07 -10.28 -7.81
C ARG A 121 22.20 -9.14 -8.81
N ASN A 122 23.15 -9.23 -9.74
CA ASN A 122 23.38 -8.23 -10.77
C ASN A 122 22.18 -8.10 -11.70
N ARG A 123 21.56 -9.22 -12.11
CA ARG A 123 20.31 -9.22 -12.88
C ARG A 123 19.19 -8.45 -12.18
N ILE A 124 19.01 -8.65 -10.87
CA ILE A 124 18.00 -7.91 -10.08
C ILE A 124 18.35 -6.42 -9.98
N ILE A 125 19.62 -6.08 -9.74
CA ILE A 125 20.09 -4.69 -9.67
C ILE A 125 19.87 -3.98 -11.00
N ASP A 126 20.18 -4.65 -12.10
CA ASP A 126 19.97 -4.14 -13.45
C ASP A 126 18.50 -3.94 -13.77
N ALA A 127 17.65 -4.89 -13.37
CA ALA A 127 16.21 -4.74 -13.51
C ALA A 127 15.66 -3.58 -12.67
N LEU A 128 16.13 -3.39 -11.43
CA LEU A 128 15.79 -2.23 -10.60
C LEU A 128 16.22 -0.92 -11.26
N ARG A 129 17.44 -0.89 -11.79
CA ARG A 129 17.98 0.25 -12.54
C ARG A 129 17.11 0.59 -13.73
N GLN A 130 16.85 -0.39 -14.60
CA GLN A 130 16.02 -0.23 -15.79
C GLN A 130 14.59 0.23 -15.42
N ALA A 131 14.00 -0.32 -14.35
CA ALA A 131 12.68 0.09 -13.88
C ALA A 131 12.61 1.58 -13.51
N THR A 132 13.66 2.11 -12.85
CA THR A 132 13.71 3.55 -12.53
C THR A 132 13.93 4.45 -13.73
N LEU A 133 14.72 4.01 -14.71
CA LEU A 133 15.00 4.77 -15.92
C LEU A 133 13.79 4.75 -16.88
N GLY A 134 13.25 3.57 -17.16
CA GLY A 134 12.18 3.32 -18.11
C GLY A 134 10.77 3.68 -17.62
N LYS A 135 10.58 3.92 -16.31
CA LYS A 135 9.28 4.16 -15.67
C LYS A 135 8.23 3.05 -15.87
N HIS A 136 8.67 1.88 -16.27
CA HIS A 136 7.82 0.70 -16.38
C HIS A 136 8.70 -0.53 -16.29
N VAL A 137 8.11 -1.61 -15.79
CA VAL A 137 8.67 -2.95 -15.91
C VAL A 137 7.67 -3.73 -16.77
N PRO A 138 8.10 -4.40 -17.85
CA PRO A 138 7.19 -5.21 -18.65
C PRO A 138 6.47 -6.23 -17.78
N THR A 139 5.15 -6.35 -17.95
CA THR A 139 4.34 -7.27 -17.13
C THR A 139 4.76 -8.73 -17.33
N GLN A 140 5.23 -9.09 -18.53
CA GLN A 140 5.74 -10.43 -18.88
C GLN A 140 6.90 -10.83 -17.97
N VAL A 141 7.90 -9.94 -17.83
CA VAL A 141 9.08 -10.15 -16.97
C VAL A 141 8.68 -10.39 -15.51
N LEU A 142 7.61 -9.72 -15.02
CA LEU A 142 7.09 -9.94 -13.67
C LEU A 142 6.40 -11.29 -13.47
N MET A 143 5.86 -11.88 -14.54
CA MET A 143 5.20 -13.19 -14.50
C MET A 143 6.22 -14.32 -14.61
N GLU A 144 7.23 -14.15 -15.46
CA GLU A 144 8.27 -15.15 -15.73
C GLU A 144 9.25 -15.30 -14.56
N GLU A 145 9.62 -14.20 -13.90
CA GLU A 145 10.61 -14.21 -12.82
C GLU A 145 10.00 -13.86 -11.44
N PRO A 146 9.53 -14.85 -10.66
CA PRO A 146 8.89 -14.58 -9.36
C PRO A 146 9.86 -13.96 -8.35
N LEU A 147 11.15 -14.29 -8.45
CA LEU A 147 12.20 -13.72 -7.61
C LEU A 147 12.34 -12.21 -7.86
N LEU A 148 12.49 -11.82 -9.13
CA LEU A 148 12.60 -10.41 -9.52
C LEU A 148 11.35 -9.63 -9.13
N ARG A 149 10.16 -10.20 -9.35
CA ARG A 149 8.89 -9.61 -8.89
C ARG A 149 8.90 -9.33 -7.40
N TRP A 150 9.38 -10.24 -6.57
CA TRP A 150 9.46 -10.02 -5.12
C TRP A 150 10.38 -8.85 -4.77
N PHE A 151 11.54 -8.76 -5.42
CA PHE A 151 12.48 -7.64 -5.23
C PHE A 151 11.90 -6.30 -5.70
N LEU A 152 11.25 -6.28 -6.86
CA LEU A 152 10.57 -5.09 -7.36
C LEU A 152 9.45 -4.63 -6.41
N GLN A 153 8.62 -5.56 -5.92
CA GLN A 153 7.58 -5.26 -4.95
C GLN A 153 8.12 -4.67 -3.65
N ARG A 154 9.33 -5.07 -3.27
CA ARG A 154 9.98 -4.65 -2.04
C ARG A 154 10.72 -3.32 -2.16
N TYR A 155 11.44 -3.10 -3.26
CA TYR A 155 12.31 -1.94 -3.43
C TYR A 155 11.66 -0.82 -4.24
N MET A 156 10.72 -1.10 -5.13
CA MET A 156 10.08 -0.04 -5.93
C MET A 156 8.88 0.55 -5.22
N LEU A 157 8.79 1.88 -5.21
CA LEU A 157 7.70 2.64 -4.60
C LEU A 157 6.32 2.32 -5.24
N TYR A 158 6.30 2.09 -6.55
CA TYR A 158 5.07 1.82 -7.32
C TYR A 158 4.29 0.61 -6.82
N TYR A 159 5.01 -0.45 -6.43
CA TYR A 159 4.43 -1.71 -6.00
C TYR A 159 4.18 -1.79 -4.48
N GLN A 160 4.51 -0.74 -3.74
CA GLN A 160 4.26 -0.71 -2.30
C GLN A 160 2.77 -0.74 -1.98
N ARG A 161 2.45 -1.26 -0.80
CA ARG A 161 1.08 -1.21 -0.27
C ARG A 161 0.77 0.18 0.26
N TYR A 162 -0.50 0.59 0.14
CA TYR A 162 -1.01 1.79 0.79
C TYR A 162 -0.82 1.70 2.31
N PRO A 163 -0.41 2.77 3.02
CA PRO A 163 -0.32 4.18 2.60
C PRO A 163 0.98 4.59 1.90
N CYS A 164 1.94 3.67 1.76
CA CYS A 164 3.26 3.93 1.18
C CYS A 164 3.32 3.79 -0.35
N LYS A 165 2.17 3.71 -1.02
CA LYS A 165 2.07 3.59 -2.48
C LYS A 165 2.12 4.96 -3.15
N HIS A 166 2.84 5.06 -4.26
CA HIS A 166 2.84 6.24 -5.15
C HIS A 166 3.06 5.78 -6.60
N SER A 167 2.58 6.53 -7.59
CA SER A 167 2.68 6.16 -9.02
C SER A 167 4.09 6.26 -9.61
N SER A 168 5.10 6.63 -8.82
CA SER A 168 6.46 6.83 -9.31
C SER A 168 7.31 5.57 -9.16
N PHE A 169 8.07 5.26 -10.21
CA PHE A 169 9.08 4.21 -10.21
C PHE A 169 10.37 4.75 -9.57
N ALA A 170 10.42 4.71 -8.25
CA ALA A 170 11.58 5.11 -7.46
C ALA A 170 12.07 3.93 -6.61
N ILE A 171 13.39 3.76 -6.51
CA ILE A 171 14.02 2.70 -5.69
C ILE A 171 14.10 3.16 -4.25
N LYS A 172 13.73 2.30 -3.31
CA LYS A 172 13.91 2.50 -1.89
C LYS A 172 15.39 2.56 -1.56
N VAL A 173 15.82 3.66 -0.92
CA VAL A 173 17.21 3.83 -0.53
C VAL A 173 17.47 3.10 0.79
N THR A 174 18.35 2.13 0.72
CA THR A 174 18.86 1.32 1.82
C THR A 174 20.38 1.16 1.70
N PRO A 175 21.08 0.71 2.76
CA PRO A 175 22.54 0.55 2.71
C PRO A 175 23.01 -0.33 1.54
N VAL A 176 22.24 -1.37 1.20
CA VAL A 176 22.55 -2.27 0.08
C VAL A 176 22.37 -1.56 -1.26
N THR A 177 21.27 -0.83 -1.46
CA THR A 177 21.08 -0.07 -2.71
C THR A 177 22.10 1.07 -2.87
N ILE A 178 22.54 1.68 -1.75
CA ILE A 178 23.61 2.68 -1.79
C ILE A 178 24.90 2.05 -2.30
N HIS A 179 25.25 0.86 -1.79
CA HIS A 179 26.47 0.17 -2.21
C HIS A 179 26.50 -0.07 -3.73
N PHE A 180 25.40 -0.56 -4.32
CA PHE A 180 25.36 -0.88 -5.76
C PHE A 180 25.20 0.32 -6.68
N PHE A 181 24.54 1.38 -6.23
CA PHE A 181 24.26 2.54 -7.06
C PHE A 181 25.09 3.78 -6.68
N LYS A 182 26.15 3.60 -5.87
CA LYS A 182 27.07 4.68 -5.51
C LYS A 182 27.66 5.34 -6.77
N GLY A 183 27.73 6.66 -6.77
CA GLY A 183 28.27 7.46 -7.89
C GLY A 183 27.24 7.81 -8.96
N TRP A 184 26.04 7.24 -8.90
CA TRP A 184 24.98 7.56 -9.86
C TRP A 184 24.33 8.89 -9.50
N ASN A 185 24.14 9.76 -10.50
CA ASN A 185 23.32 10.95 -10.34
C ASN A 185 21.90 10.54 -9.93
N THR A 186 21.45 10.93 -8.75
CA THR A 186 20.15 10.56 -8.20
C THR A 186 19.38 11.76 -7.69
N THR A 187 18.05 11.65 -7.76
CA THR A 187 17.15 12.58 -7.09
C THR A 187 16.46 11.88 -5.93
N TYR A 188 16.65 12.40 -4.71
CA TYR A 188 16.05 11.86 -3.50
C TYR A 188 14.67 12.43 -3.25
N TYR A 189 13.80 11.55 -2.79
CA TYR A 189 12.45 11.83 -2.35
C TYR A 189 12.20 11.17 -1.01
N VAL A 190 11.38 11.81 -0.18
CA VAL A 190 10.98 11.24 1.11
C VAL A 190 9.50 10.94 1.06
N MET A 191 9.16 9.67 1.29
CA MET A 191 7.78 9.23 1.37
C MET A 191 7.32 9.17 2.82
N ARG A 192 6.21 9.84 3.12
CA ARG A 192 5.67 9.98 4.48
C ARG A 192 4.17 9.91 4.44
N PHE A 193 3.58 9.64 5.59
CA PHE A 193 2.13 9.70 5.71
C PHE A 193 1.70 10.17 7.09
N ILE A 194 0.51 10.76 7.13
CA ILE A 194 -0.18 11.20 8.35
C ILE A 194 -1.68 11.05 8.11
N ARG A 195 -2.45 10.77 9.15
CA ARG A 195 -3.91 10.78 9.02
C ARG A 195 -4.37 12.23 8.88
N VAL A 196 -5.36 12.46 8.04
CA VAL A 196 -5.86 13.82 7.78
C VAL A 196 -6.47 14.43 9.04
N LYS A 197 -7.11 13.63 9.90
CA LYS A 197 -7.59 14.12 11.19
C LYS A 197 -6.51 14.76 12.06
N ASP A 198 -5.28 14.25 11.98
CA ASP A 198 -4.16 14.75 12.77
C ASP A 198 -3.57 16.00 12.10
N LEU A 199 -3.67 16.12 10.77
CA LEU A 199 -3.23 17.31 10.02
C LEU A 199 -4.15 18.52 10.22
N LYS A 200 -5.38 18.30 10.67
CA LYS A 200 -6.37 19.37 10.80
C LYS A 200 -6.19 20.04 12.15
N HIS A 201 -5.84 21.32 12.10
CA HIS A 201 -5.73 22.16 13.27
C HIS A 201 -7.08 22.29 13.98
N ASP A 202 -7.03 22.32 15.30
CA ASP A 202 -8.16 22.73 16.11
C ASP A 202 -8.49 24.19 15.79
N PRO A 203 -9.76 24.58 15.54
CA PRO A 203 -10.12 25.96 15.26
C PRO A 203 -9.73 26.95 16.37
N TYR A 204 -9.53 26.48 17.60
CA TYR A 204 -9.15 27.31 18.74
C TYR A 204 -7.63 27.39 18.97
N LEU A 205 -6.84 26.56 18.29
CA LEU A 205 -5.38 26.54 18.43
C LEU A 205 -4.75 27.06 17.15
N GLU A 206 -3.89 28.07 17.29
CA GLU A 206 -3.07 28.52 16.20
C GLU A 206 -1.96 27.51 15.89
N VAL A 207 -1.58 27.45 14.61
CA VAL A 207 -0.46 26.62 14.20
C VAL A 207 0.83 27.25 14.73
N ALA A 208 1.65 26.47 15.43
CA ALA A 208 2.88 26.97 16.03
C ALA A 208 3.90 27.51 15.01
N ARG A 209 3.76 27.16 13.72
CA ARG A 209 4.67 27.59 12.64
C ARG A 209 3.92 27.79 11.33
N PRO A 210 4.41 28.69 10.46
CA PRO A 210 3.86 28.83 9.12
C PRO A 210 4.08 27.53 8.31
N VAL A 211 3.02 27.12 7.61
CA VAL A 211 2.95 25.84 6.90
C VAL A 211 3.04 26.04 5.40
N ASP A 212 3.72 25.14 4.67
CA ASP A 212 3.68 25.15 3.20
C ASP A 212 2.24 25.03 2.71
N LEU A 213 1.88 25.88 1.75
CA LEU A 213 0.60 25.87 1.04
C LEU A 213 0.18 24.47 0.59
N TYR A 214 1.13 23.59 0.27
CA TYR A 214 0.83 22.18 -0.04
C TYR A 214 0.02 21.50 1.07
N PHE A 215 0.46 21.59 2.34
CA PHE A 215 -0.17 20.93 3.48
C PHE A 215 -1.47 21.63 3.87
N THR A 216 -1.50 22.96 3.88
CA THR A 216 -2.72 23.75 4.13
C THR A 216 -3.85 23.33 3.18
N MET A 217 -3.52 23.02 1.92
CA MET A 217 -4.51 22.55 0.95
C MET A 217 -4.95 21.09 1.17
N GLN A 218 -4.15 20.26 1.87
CA GLN A 218 -4.51 18.88 2.19
C GLN A 218 -5.43 18.76 3.42
N VAL A 219 -5.47 19.78 4.29
CA VAL A 219 -6.41 19.88 5.42
C VAL A 219 -7.87 19.70 4.96
N ARG A 220 -8.19 20.03 3.71
CA ARG A 220 -9.56 19.89 3.16
C ARG A 220 -10.05 18.45 2.97
N LYS A 221 -9.15 17.46 3.00
CA LYS A 221 -9.51 16.06 2.86
C LYS A 221 -10.45 15.62 4.01
N PRO A 222 -11.31 14.61 3.83
CA PRO A 222 -12.08 14.00 4.91
C PRO A 222 -11.18 13.42 6.01
N TYR A 223 -11.67 13.47 7.25
CA TYR A 223 -10.92 13.14 8.46
C TYR A 223 -10.36 11.71 8.49
N TRP A 224 -11.09 10.75 7.90
CA TRP A 224 -10.73 9.33 7.88
C TRP A 224 -9.66 8.98 6.83
N ASP A 225 -9.28 9.91 5.95
CA ASP A 225 -8.26 9.63 4.94
C ASP A 225 -6.83 9.72 5.50
N ILE A 226 -5.89 9.10 4.78
CA ILE A 226 -4.46 9.21 5.03
C ILE A 226 -3.83 10.06 3.93
N LEU A 227 -3.19 11.14 4.34
CA LEU A 227 -2.36 11.93 3.45
C LEU A 227 -1.02 11.22 3.27
N ASN A 228 -0.77 10.74 2.06
CA ASN A 228 0.53 10.27 1.62
C ASN A 228 1.28 11.41 0.89
N THR A 229 2.56 11.62 1.24
CA THR A 229 3.36 12.73 0.69
C THR A 229 4.67 12.20 0.15
N PHE A 230 4.92 12.47 -1.12
CA PHE A 230 6.15 12.13 -1.83
C PHE A 230 6.88 13.42 -2.19
N THR A 231 7.70 13.91 -1.25
CA THR A 231 8.32 15.24 -1.36
C THR A 231 9.75 15.15 -1.87
N TYR A 232 10.12 16.07 -2.76
CA TYR A 232 11.50 16.24 -3.21
C TYR A 232 12.37 16.67 -2.02
N ALA A 233 13.46 15.94 -1.79
CA ALA A 233 14.44 16.29 -0.79
C ALA A 233 15.62 17.03 -1.41
N GLU A 234 16.42 16.33 -2.20
CA GLU A 234 17.69 16.84 -2.73
C GLU A 234 18.10 16.03 -3.98
N SER A 235 19.18 16.44 -4.65
CA SER A 235 19.83 15.65 -5.69
C SER A 235 21.28 15.40 -5.29
N GLY A 236 21.81 14.22 -5.60
CA GLY A 236 23.14 13.80 -5.17
C GLY A 236 23.66 12.62 -6.00
N THR A 237 24.62 11.89 -5.45
CA THR A 237 25.36 10.81 -6.14
C THR A 237 25.17 9.44 -5.48
N MET A 238 24.05 9.22 -4.78
CA MET A 238 23.81 7.99 -4.01
C MET A 238 24.90 7.73 -2.97
N ASP A 239 25.56 8.76 -2.44
CA ASP A 239 26.57 8.58 -1.38
C ASP A 239 25.94 8.72 0.01
N SER A 240 26.49 7.98 0.96
CA SER A 240 26.03 7.98 2.36
C SER A 240 26.20 9.35 3.05
N SER A 241 27.12 10.16 2.54
CA SER A 241 27.44 11.53 2.96
C SER A 241 26.50 12.58 2.35
N ASP A 242 25.73 12.24 1.31
CA ASP A 242 24.83 13.17 0.63
C ASP A 242 23.83 13.77 1.61
N TYR A 243 23.49 15.04 1.46
CA TYR A 243 22.47 15.67 2.29
C TYR A 243 21.07 15.45 1.72
N VAL A 244 20.12 15.21 2.63
CA VAL A 244 18.70 15.07 2.33
C VAL A 244 17.93 16.09 3.15
N THR A 245 17.22 16.97 2.45
CA THR A 245 16.27 17.89 3.09
C THR A 245 15.04 17.11 3.59
N ILE A 246 14.87 17.03 4.91
CA ILE A 246 13.73 16.36 5.55
C ILE A 246 12.59 17.31 5.91
N ALA A 247 12.83 18.61 6.03
CA ALA A 247 11.77 19.57 6.28
C ALA A 247 12.01 20.82 5.43
N ARG A 248 10.92 21.41 4.94
CA ARG A 248 10.95 22.68 4.22
C ARG A 248 10.01 23.64 4.92
N ASP A 249 10.33 24.92 4.86
CA ASP A 249 9.50 25.99 5.42
C ASP A 249 8.32 26.32 4.48
N ASP A 250 7.53 27.32 4.88
CA ASP A 250 6.42 27.86 4.10
C ASP A 250 6.84 28.49 2.76
N LYS A 251 8.12 28.89 2.64
CA LYS A 251 8.75 29.38 1.41
C LYS A 251 9.37 28.26 0.57
N ARG A 252 9.24 27.00 1.01
CA ARG A 252 9.83 25.78 0.43
C ARG A 252 11.36 25.74 0.42
N GLN A 253 12.01 26.60 1.19
CA GLN A 253 13.44 26.54 1.43
C GLN A 253 13.76 25.36 2.37
N SER A 254 14.98 24.86 2.32
CA SER A 254 15.40 23.75 3.15
C SER A 254 15.51 24.20 4.61
N PHE A 255 14.64 23.68 5.47
CA PHE A 255 14.61 24.02 6.89
C PHE A 255 15.47 23.06 7.72
N ILE A 256 15.35 21.74 7.48
CA ILE A 256 16.16 20.73 8.16
C ILE A 256 16.79 19.83 7.10
N ARG A 257 18.12 19.79 7.10
CA ARG A 257 18.95 18.95 6.24
C ARG A 257 19.76 18.00 7.11
N ILE A 258 19.82 16.73 6.72
CA ILE A 258 20.61 15.71 7.41
C ILE A 258 21.34 14.83 6.40
N PRO A 259 22.47 14.21 6.76
CA PRO A 259 23.13 13.24 5.90
C PRO A 259 22.23 12.04 5.58
N LEU A 260 22.38 11.45 4.40
CA LEU A 260 21.58 10.35 3.89
C LEU A 260 21.68 9.12 4.79
N ARG A 261 22.90 8.81 5.27
CA ARG A 261 23.15 7.77 6.28
C ARG A 261 22.25 7.95 7.50
N ARG A 262 22.16 9.17 8.04
CA ARG A 262 21.32 9.48 9.20
C ARG A 262 19.84 9.33 8.83
N ALA A 263 19.44 9.81 7.67
CA ALA A 263 18.07 9.75 7.22
C ALA A 263 17.56 8.29 7.07
N ILE A 264 18.41 7.37 6.59
CA ILE A 264 18.08 5.94 6.44
C ILE A 264 18.06 5.22 7.79
N LEU A 265 19.11 5.41 8.60
CA LEU A 265 19.27 4.65 9.85
C LEU A 265 18.41 5.21 10.98
N GLN A 266 18.03 6.49 10.94
CA GLN A 266 17.32 7.19 12.01
C GLN A 266 16.02 7.88 11.50
N PRO A 267 14.99 7.09 11.13
CA PRO A 267 13.73 7.62 10.61
C PRO A 267 12.94 8.50 11.60
N HIS A 268 13.27 8.47 12.90
CA HIS A 268 12.64 9.36 13.89
C HIS A 268 12.95 10.85 13.60
N HIS A 269 14.12 11.16 13.01
CA HIS A 269 14.42 12.51 12.54
C HIS A 269 13.51 12.94 11.40
N ILE A 270 13.14 12.01 10.50
CA ILE A 270 12.22 12.29 9.40
C ILE A 270 10.81 12.54 9.93
N LYS A 271 10.33 11.74 10.89
CA LYS A 271 9.05 11.97 11.57
C LYS A 271 9.00 13.35 12.22
N ARG A 272 10.02 13.67 13.04
CA ARG A 272 10.13 14.97 13.71
C ARG A 272 10.22 16.14 12.74
N GLY A 273 11.01 15.99 11.67
CA GLY A 273 11.11 16.99 10.61
C GLY A 273 9.79 17.18 9.85
N PHE A 274 9.03 16.11 9.65
CA PHE A 274 7.74 16.16 9.01
C PHE A 274 6.68 16.87 9.87
N ALA A 275 6.59 16.52 11.16
CA ALA A 275 5.73 17.21 12.13
C ALA A 275 6.02 18.72 12.17
N LYS A 276 7.31 19.09 12.23
CA LYS A 276 7.73 20.51 12.14
C LYS A 276 7.36 21.21 10.82
N ALA A 277 7.38 20.50 9.69
CA ALA A 277 7.01 21.05 8.38
C ALA A 277 5.49 21.21 8.21
N VAL A 278 4.71 20.42 8.94
CA VAL A 278 3.25 20.52 9.04
C VAL A 278 2.82 21.64 10.01
N GLY A 279 3.73 22.08 10.89
CA GLY A 279 3.48 23.17 11.83
C GLY A 279 3.11 22.71 13.25
N GLU A 280 3.03 21.40 13.46
CA GLU A 280 2.54 20.74 14.68
C GLU A 280 3.63 19.78 15.21
N PRO A 281 4.67 20.28 15.89
CA PRO A 281 5.80 19.46 16.35
C PRO A 281 5.39 18.33 17.32
N GLU A 282 4.30 18.50 18.05
CA GLU A 282 3.66 17.52 18.93
C GLU A 282 3.18 16.26 18.20
N LEU A 283 2.86 16.35 16.90
CA LEU A 283 2.42 15.21 16.09
C LEU A 283 3.55 14.30 15.61
N THR A 284 4.73 14.36 16.24
CA THR A 284 5.86 13.51 15.88
C THR A 284 5.52 12.02 15.97
N ASP A 285 4.66 11.63 16.90
CA ASP A 285 4.26 10.22 17.09
C ASP A 285 3.21 9.76 16.06
N SER A 286 2.26 10.63 15.72
CA SER A 286 1.23 10.39 14.69
C SER A 286 1.81 10.41 13.27
N ALA A 287 2.82 11.24 13.03
CA ALA A 287 3.55 11.31 11.78
C ALA A 287 4.31 9.99 11.51
N SER A 288 4.21 9.49 10.27
CA SER A 288 4.85 8.24 9.88
C SER A 288 5.71 8.37 8.63
N HIS A 289 6.70 7.49 8.52
CA HIS A 289 7.68 7.47 7.45
C HIS A 289 7.70 6.09 6.79
N CYS A 290 7.66 6.07 5.46
CA CYS A 290 7.76 4.82 4.70
C CYS A 290 9.22 4.47 4.44
N SER A 291 9.89 5.29 3.64
CA SER A 291 11.33 5.26 3.38
C SER A 291 11.73 6.46 2.54
N ILE A 292 13.03 6.62 2.35
CA ILE A 292 13.60 7.49 1.32
C ILE A 292 13.64 6.70 0.03
N TYR A 293 13.36 7.37 -1.07
CA TYR A 293 13.39 6.79 -2.41
C TYR A 293 14.28 7.64 -3.33
N ALA A 294 14.96 7.00 -4.26
CA ALA A 294 15.79 7.63 -5.26
C ALA A 294 15.24 7.34 -6.66
N ILE A 295 15.29 8.35 -7.52
CA ILE A 295 15.11 8.20 -8.96
C ILE A 295 16.48 8.39 -9.60
N LEU A 296 16.95 7.36 -10.32
CA LEU A 296 18.27 7.34 -10.95
C LEU A 296 18.28 8.18 -12.24
N GLN A 297 19.38 8.90 -12.46
CA GLN A 297 19.78 9.76 -13.60
C GLN A 297 18.81 10.85 -14.06
N ARG A 298 17.55 10.78 -13.64
CA ARG A 298 16.50 11.70 -14.06
C ARG A 298 16.46 12.90 -13.12
N ARG A 299 16.56 14.09 -13.70
CA ARG A 299 16.29 15.36 -13.00
C ARG A 299 14.88 15.86 -13.32
N PRO A 300 13.91 15.65 -12.42
CA PRO A 300 12.54 16.11 -12.62
C PRO A 300 12.49 17.65 -12.60
N ARG A 301 11.45 18.22 -13.22
CA ARG A 301 11.22 19.69 -13.27
C ARG A 301 11.31 20.33 -11.88
N THR A 302 10.74 19.68 -10.87
CA THR A 302 10.82 20.14 -9.47
C THR A 302 12.24 20.23 -8.94
N SER A 303 13.12 19.27 -9.27
CA SER A 303 14.54 19.32 -8.89
C SER A 303 15.22 20.54 -9.52
N ARG A 304 14.97 20.78 -10.82
CA ARG A 304 15.52 21.94 -11.54
C ARG A 304 15.07 23.27 -10.92
N TYR A 305 13.85 23.33 -10.41
CA TYR A 305 13.29 24.53 -9.79
C TYR A 305 13.93 24.83 -8.45
N TYR A 306 14.16 23.80 -7.64
CA TYR A 306 14.88 23.98 -6.38
C TYR A 306 16.35 24.32 -6.62
N SER A 307 17.02 23.69 -7.59
CA SER A 307 18.42 24.02 -7.90
C SER A 307 18.58 25.43 -8.46
N ALA A 308 17.58 25.95 -9.18
CA ALA A 308 17.59 27.32 -9.70
C ALA A 308 17.15 28.38 -8.67
N GLY A 309 16.78 27.99 -7.44
CA GLY A 309 16.36 28.93 -6.40
C GLY A 309 15.09 29.73 -6.75
N LEU A 310 14.20 29.15 -7.57
CA LEU A 310 12.99 29.86 -8.02
C LEU A 310 12.07 30.22 -6.84
N ARG A 311 11.36 31.34 -6.99
CA ARG A 311 10.34 31.80 -6.02
C ARG A 311 9.27 30.74 -5.78
N ARG A 312 8.70 30.75 -4.57
CA ARG A 312 7.65 29.80 -4.12
C ARG A 312 6.54 29.62 -5.14
N ASP A 313 6.06 30.69 -5.74
CA ASP A 313 4.87 30.70 -6.59
C ASP A 313 5.06 29.89 -7.88
N MET A 314 6.30 29.75 -8.36
CA MET A 314 6.63 28.90 -9.51
C MET A 314 6.74 27.42 -9.15
N ILE A 315 7.03 27.11 -7.88
CA ILE A 315 7.19 25.74 -7.38
C ILE A 315 5.86 25.20 -6.86
N ALA A 316 5.07 26.05 -6.20
CA ALA A 316 3.82 25.70 -5.56
C ALA A 316 2.67 25.71 -6.57
N LYS A 317 2.20 24.51 -6.96
CA LYS A 317 0.97 24.37 -7.73
C LYS A 317 -0.23 24.32 -6.79
N ARG A 318 -1.15 25.29 -6.91
CA ARG A 318 -2.45 25.23 -6.26
C ARG A 318 -3.30 24.15 -6.96
N LYS A 319 -3.74 23.13 -6.22
CA LYS A 319 -4.69 22.14 -6.76
C LYS A 319 -6.09 22.75 -6.79
N LEU A 320 -6.74 22.71 -7.95
CA LEU A 320 -8.13 23.17 -8.14
C LEU A 320 -9.12 22.17 -7.51
N ARG A 321 -10.22 22.71 -6.97
CA ARG A 321 -11.15 22.06 -6.03
C ARG A 321 -12.18 21.12 -6.69
N ALA A 322 -12.78 21.54 -7.79
CA ALA A 322 -14.03 20.97 -8.30
C ALA A 322 -13.94 19.48 -8.67
N VAL A 323 -12.91 19.08 -9.41
CA VAL A 323 -12.79 17.70 -9.89
C VAL A 323 -12.45 16.73 -8.75
N ARG A 324 -11.73 17.20 -7.73
CA ARG A 324 -11.20 16.32 -6.69
C ARG A 324 -12.25 15.92 -5.67
N ASP A 325 -13.07 16.84 -5.18
CA ASP A 325 -14.09 16.52 -4.17
C ASP A 325 -15.11 15.50 -4.73
N VAL A 326 -15.43 15.57 -6.03
CA VAL A 326 -16.27 14.59 -6.74
C VAL A 326 -15.58 13.23 -6.87
N THR A 327 -14.31 13.18 -7.29
CA THR A 327 -13.58 11.89 -7.34
C THR A 327 -13.44 11.23 -5.98
N TRP A 328 -13.41 12.03 -4.91
CA TRP A 328 -13.32 11.55 -3.53
C TRP A 328 -14.63 10.96 -3.02
N SER A 329 -15.76 11.62 -3.26
CA SER A 329 -17.08 11.07 -2.92
C SER A 329 -17.39 9.80 -3.73
N LEU A 330 -16.90 9.70 -4.97
CA LEU A 330 -17.03 8.54 -5.84
C LEU A 330 -16.04 7.40 -5.52
N GLY A 331 -15.11 7.58 -4.57
CA GLY A 331 -14.12 6.56 -4.22
C GLY A 331 -13.06 6.29 -5.30
N LEU A 332 -13.01 7.09 -6.36
CA LEU A 332 -12.06 7.00 -7.46
C LEU A 332 -10.73 7.63 -7.02
N ARG A 333 -9.91 6.84 -6.32
CA ARG A 333 -8.58 7.25 -5.84
C ARG A 333 -7.56 7.20 -6.99
N GLY A 334 -7.20 8.38 -7.52
CA GLY A 334 -6.11 8.59 -8.49
C GLY A 334 -4.93 9.36 -7.91
#